data_AF-A0A174B541-F1
#
_entry.id   AF-A0A174B541-F1
#
_cell.length_a   1.000
_cell.length_b   1.000
_cell.length_c   1.000
_cell.angle_alpha   90.00
_cell.angle_beta   90.00
_cell.angle_gamma   90.00
#
_symmetry.space_group_name_H-M   'P 1'
#
loop_
_entity.id
_entity.type
_entity.pdbx_description
1 polymer ?
#
loop_
_entity_poly.entity_id
_entity_poly.type
_entity_poly.pdbx_seq_one_letter_code
_entity_poly.pdbx_strand_id
1 'polypeptide(L)'
;MPRKPVYTIPINKIIFKEIIKRKGYNIRSLTDKLSICSERTLRRALNNGLIRPIYLNNIAQNLDVDPRFLSGEIFLNDPKYKFYSLNYYYHELNKYPFSRKAFDELQNLDIKNHLSNIFSLFNISYKQFENLDFEKKYNLQHDLFETIPQILLKYFSEDAYGNKDMYNLYHLVSELENYYEDYNLHLNAENCLRKKFLNNRPKGYSKSKILSMTTDELLDLDQSLQWYNPSKNESN
;
A
#
# COMPACT_ATOMS: atom_id res chain seq x y z
N MET A 1 -27.39 18.10 -33.51
CA MET A 1 -27.25 17.62 -32.11
C MET A 1 -26.12 18.38 -31.42
N PRO A 2 -26.35 19.02 -30.26
CA PRO A 2 -25.25 19.57 -29.47
C PRO A 2 -24.36 18.41 -28.98
N ARG A 3 -23.05 18.50 -29.24
CA ARG A 3 -22.08 17.49 -28.80
C ARG A 3 -22.06 17.50 -27.26
N LYS A 4 -22.27 16.33 -26.63
CA LYS A 4 -22.14 16.18 -25.18
C LYS A 4 -20.77 16.74 -24.74
N PRO A 5 -20.71 17.47 -23.60
CA PRO A 5 -19.45 17.98 -23.10
C PRO A 5 -18.48 16.82 -22.90
N VAL A 6 -17.28 16.96 -23.46
CA VAL A 6 -16.28 15.89 -23.36
C VAL A 6 -15.66 15.94 -21.99
N TYR A 7 -15.61 14.79 -21.31
CA TYR A 7 -15.04 14.66 -19.98
C TYR A 7 -13.57 15.14 -19.95
N THR A 8 -13.27 16.01 -18.98
CA THR A 8 -11.96 16.61 -18.75
C THR A 8 -11.67 16.70 -17.25
N ILE A 9 -10.39 16.69 -16.90
CA ILE A 9 -9.89 16.79 -15.53
C ILE A 9 -8.95 18.00 -15.38
N PRO A 10 -8.76 18.52 -14.16
CA PRO A 10 -7.83 19.61 -13.88
C PRO A 10 -6.39 19.30 -14.28
N ILE A 11 -5.67 20.32 -14.73
CA ILE A 11 -4.23 20.25 -15.02
C ILE A 11 -3.55 21.58 -14.69
N ASN A 12 -2.44 21.51 -13.96
CA ASN A 12 -1.62 22.68 -13.67
C ASN A 12 -0.57 22.90 -14.77
N LYS A 13 -0.74 23.98 -15.53
CA LYS A 13 0.15 24.34 -16.65
C LYS A 13 1.62 24.53 -16.25
N ILE A 14 1.88 25.09 -15.07
CA ILE A 14 3.24 25.39 -14.60
C ILE A 14 3.95 24.08 -14.27
N ILE A 15 3.31 23.24 -13.46
CA ILE A 15 3.81 21.93 -13.06
C ILE A 15 4.04 21.04 -14.28
N PHE A 16 3.04 20.91 -15.15
CA PHE A 16 3.13 20.07 -16.34
C PHE A 16 4.32 20.43 -17.22
N LYS A 17 4.51 21.74 -17.49
CA LYS A 17 5.60 22.23 -18.34
C LYS A 17 6.98 21.93 -17.74
N GLU A 18 7.12 22.10 -16.42
CA GLU A 18 8.39 21.84 -15.74
C GLU A 18 8.71 20.35 -15.72
N ILE A 19 7.72 19.48 -15.50
CA ILE A 19 7.92 18.02 -15.52
C ILE A 19 8.35 17.54 -16.91
N ILE A 20 7.65 17.93 -17.98
CA ILE A 20 8.05 17.51 -19.34
C ILE A 20 9.45 18.01 -19.70
N LYS A 21 9.81 19.22 -19.25
CA LYS A 21 11.14 19.80 -19.44
C LYS A 21 12.22 18.97 -18.76
N ARG A 22 11.97 18.54 -17.52
CA ARG A 22 12.88 17.64 -16.77
C ARG A 22 13.02 16.27 -17.42
N LYS A 23 11.99 15.80 -18.11
CA LYS A 23 12.04 14.58 -18.95
C LYS A 23 12.63 14.82 -20.35
N GLY A 24 13.18 16.01 -20.63
CA GLY A 24 13.85 16.35 -21.88
C GLY A 24 12.95 16.82 -23.01
N TYR A 25 11.70 17.19 -22.72
CA TYR A 25 10.71 17.61 -23.71
C TYR A 25 10.24 19.05 -23.51
N ASN A 26 9.93 19.73 -24.61
CA ASN A 26 9.01 20.86 -24.64
C ASN A 26 7.68 20.44 -25.30
N ILE A 27 6.65 21.29 -25.27
CA ILE A 27 5.32 20.97 -25.82
C ILE A 27 5.40 20.51 -27.27
N ARG A 28 6.17 21.20 -28.12
CA ARG A 28 6.30 20.88 -29.54
C ARG A 28 6.94 19.50 -29.72
N SER A 29 8.13 19.30 -29.15
CA SER A 29 8.84 18.01 -29.23
C SER A 29 8.03 16.85 -28.65
N LEU A 30 7.23 17.12 -27.61
CA LEU A 30 6.37 16.12 -26.98
C LEU A 30 5.25 15.68 -27.93
N THR A 31 4.55 16.64 -28.55
CA THR A 31 3.45 16.31 -29.47
C THR A 31 3.95 15.68 -30.76
N ASP A 32 5.11 16.11 -31.25
CA ASP A 32 5.72 15.56 -32.47
C ASP A 32 6.16 14.10 -32.25
N LYS A 33 6.82 13.82 -31.12
CA LYS A 33 7.32 12.47 -30.83
C LYS A 33 6.22 11.50 -30.44
N LEU A 34 5.25 11.92 -29.63
CA LEU A 34 4.25 11.02 -29.07
C LEU A 34 3.00 10.88 -29.96
N SER A 35 2.74 11.83 -30.86
CA SER A 35 1.57 11.82 -31.77
C SER A 35 0.21 11.63 -31.06
N ILE A 36 0.11 11.97 -29.76
CA ILE A 36 -1.10 11.79 -28.95
C ILE A 36 -2.16 12.84 -29.27
N CYS A 37 -1.74 14.10 -29.42
CA CYS A 37 -2.59 15.21 -29.82
C CYS A 37 -1.75 16.34 -30.44
N SER A 38 -2.39 17.25 -31.17
CA SER A 38 -1.69 18.40 -31.76
C SER A 38 -1.15 19.37 -30.69
N GLU A 39 -0.06 20.06 -31.01
CA GLU A 39 0.49 21.15 -30.19
C GLU A 39 -0.59 22.17 -29.80
N ARG A 40 -1.45 22.55 -30.77
CA ARG A 40 -2.57 23.48 -30.55
C ARG A 40 -3.55 22.94 -29.49
N THR A 41 -3.90 21.66 -29.58
CA THR A 41 -4.83 21.01 -28.63
C THR A 41 -4.23 21.00 -27.23
N LEU A 42 -2.96 20.61 -27.08
CA LEU A 42 -2.29 20.54 -25.78
C LEU A 42 -2.14 21.93 -25.16
N ARG A 43 -1.73 22.94 -25.94
CA ARG A 43 -1.65 24.33 -25.45
C ARG A 43 -3.00 24.87 -24.98
N ARG A 44 -4.08 24.56 -25.71
CA ARG A 44 -5.43 24.96 -25.30
C ARG A 44 -5.85 24.29 -23.99
N ALA A 45 -5.58 22.98 -23.84
CA ALA A 45 -5.86 22.26 -22.60
C ALA A 45 -5.13 22.88 -21.40
N LEU A 46 -3.83 23.14 -21.54
CA LEU A 46 -3.02 23.75 -20.49
C LEU A 46 -3.46 25.18 -20.14
N ASN A 47 -3.81 25.99 -21.15
CA ASN A 47 -4.30 27.36 -20.90
C ASN A 47 -5.67 27.37 -20.22
N ASN A 48 -6.52 26.41 -20.53
CA ASN A 48 -7.85 26.28 -19.93
C ASN A 48 -7.80 25.59 -18.55
N GLY A 49 -6.66 25.06 -18.14
CA GLY A 49 -6.53 24.28 -16.91
C GLY A 49 -7.27 22.94 -16.92
N LEU A 50 -7.69 22.46 -18.10
CA LEU A 50 -8.48 21.23 -18.26
C LEU A 50 -7.96 20.37 -19.41
N ILE A 51 -7.71 19.09 -19.15
CA ILE A 51 -7.21 18.12 -20.13
C ILE A 51 -8.11 16.88 -20.18
N ARG A 52 -8.16 16.22 -21.35
CA ARG A 52 -8.82 14.91 -21.44
C ARG A 52 -7.94 13.85 -20.77
N PRO A 53 -8.49 12.97 -19.92
CA PRO A 53 -7.71 11.93 -19.25
C PRO A 53 -6.90 11.06 -20.20
N ILE A 54 -7.45 10.72 -21.37
CA ILE A 54 -6.73 9.91 -22.37
C ILE A 54 -5.44 10.57 -22.85
N TYR A 55 -5.41 11.90 -23.01
CA TYR A 55 -4.21 12.61 -23.40
C TYR A 55 -3.21 12.67 -22.26
N LEU A 56 -3.67 12.94 -21.05
CA LEU A 56 -2.81 12.96 -19.86
C LEU A 56 -2.17 11.59 -19.62
N ASN A 57 -2.96 10.52 -19.62
CA ASN A 57 -2.48 9.16 -19.39
C ASN A 57 -1.49 8.71 -20.45
N ASN A 58 -1.77 8.95 -21.73
CA ASN A 58 -0.84 8.56 -22.79
C ASN A 58 0.49 9.34 -22.69
N ILE A 59 0.45 10.63 -22.34
CA ILE A 59 1.67 11.43 -22.13
C ILE A 59 2.43 10.90 -20.92
N ALA A 60 1.73 10.68 -19.80
CA ALA A 60 2.27 10.15 -18.56
C ALA A 60 2.97 8.81 -18.75
N GLN A 61 2.35 7.88 -19.50
CA GLN A 61 2.91 6.57 -19.84
C GLN A 61 4.21 6.70 -20.64
N ASN A 62 4.24 7.54 -21.67
CA ASN A 62 5.43 7.71 -22.51
C ASN A 62 6.58 8.43 -21.80
N LEU A 63 6.28 9.21 -20.75
CA LEU A 63 7.29 9.88 -19.93
C LEU A 63 7.71 9.05 -18.71
N ASP A 64 7.07 7.91 -18.48
CA ASP A 64 7.11 7.14 -17.24
C ASP A 64 6.98 8.05 -16.00
N VAL A 65 5.79 8.66 -15.88
CA VAL A 65 5.41 9.53 -14.76
C VAL A 65 3.97 9.23 -14.38
N ASP A 66 3.64 9.22 -13.08
CA ASP A 66 2.28 9.11 -12.60
C ASP A 66 1.41 10.26 -13.18
N PRO A 67 0.26 9.98 -13.80
CA PRO A 67 -0.59 11.01 -14.39
C PRO A 67 -1.07 12.07 -13.37
N ARG A 68 -1.27 11.70 -12.10
CA ARG A 68 -1.65 12.62 -11.01
C ARG A 68 -0.46 13.52 -10.62
N PHE A 69 0.76 12.98 -10.70
CA PHE A 69 1.96 13.77 -10.47
C PHE A 69 2.17 14.77 -11.62
N LEU A 70 2.01 14.31 -12.85
CA LEU A 70 2.14 15.11 -14.08
C LEU A 70 1.10 16.23 -14.17
N SER A 71 -0.15 15.99 -13.75
CA SER A 71 -1.20 17.01 -13.73
C SER A 71 -1.01 18.05 -12.61
N GLY A 72 -0.21 17.73 -11.59
CA GLY A 72 -0.07 18.52 -10.37
C GLY A 72 -1.16 18.25 -9.32
N GLU A 73 -2.01 17.25 -9.53
CA GLU A 73 -3.04 16.83 -8.58
C GLU A 73 -2.46 16.45 -7.23
N ILE A 74 -1.35 15.68 -7.22
CA ILE A 74 -0.67 15.28 -5.98
C ILE A 74 -0.19 16.51 -5.21
N PHE A 75 0.49 17.45 -5.87
CA PHE A 75 0.96 18.67 -5.21
C PHE A 75 -0.17 19.48 -4.55
N LEU A 76 -1.35 19.52 -5.19
CA LEU A 76 -2.48 20.33 -4.72
C LEU A 76 -3.26 19.66 -3.59
N ASN A 77 -3.33 18.32 -3.58
CA ASN A 77 -4.25 17.58 -2.73
C ASN A 77 -3.57 16.78 -1.61
N ASP A 78 -2.30 16.38 -1.78
CA ASP A 78 -1.60 15.58 -0.78
C ASP A 78 -1.10 16.48 0.38
N PRO A 79 -1.53 16.23 1.63
CA PRO A 79 -1.11 16.99 2.80
C PRO A 79 0.41 17.08 2.97
N LYS A 80 1.16 16.09 2.47
CA LYS A 80 2.62 16.10 2.44
C LYS A 80 3.14 17.40 1.86
N TYR A 81 2.57 17.89 0.75
CA TYR A 81 3.12 19.05 0.03
C TYR A 81 2.60 20.41 0.52
N LYS A 82 1.70 20.45 1.53
CA LYS A 82 1.14 21.70 2.08
C LYS A 82 2.20 22.70 2.54
N PHE A 83 3.35 22.20 3.01
CA PHE A 83 4.45 23.01 3.54
C PHE A 83 5.72 22.96 2.69
N TYR A 84 5.68 22.29 1.53
CA TYR A 84 6.86 22.13 0.68
C TYR A 84 6.78 23.00 -0.57
N SER A 85 7.95 23.40 -1.06
CA SER A 85 8.07 24.16 -2.30
C SER A 85 7.79 23.28 -3.53
N LEU A 86 7.42 23.92 -4.65
CA LEU A 86 7.37 23.26 -5.96
C LEU A 86 8.70 22.60 -6.34
N ASN A 87 9.84 23.18 -5.93
CA ASN A 87 11.15 22.57 -6.18
C ASN A 87 11.28 21.21 -5.51
N TYR A 88 10.86 21.09 -4.24
CA TYR A 88 10.84 19.81 -3.54
C TYR A 88 9.95 18.81 -4.27
N TYR A 89 8.75 19.22 -4.68
CA TYR A 89 7.86 18.38 -5.49
C TYR A 89 8.58 17.86 -6.74
N TYR A 90 9.23 18.71 -7.53
CA TYR A 90 9.93 18.28 -8.73
C TYR A 90 11.15 17.38 -8.48
N HIS A 91 11.77 17.42 -7.29
CA HIS A 91 12.85 16.49 -6.93
C HIS A 91 12.33 15.07 -6.72
N GLU A 92 11.06 14.90 -6.35
CA GLU A 92 10.44 13.60 -6.15
C GLU A 92 10.00 12.93 -7.45
N LEU A 93 10.19 13.56 -8.62
CA LEU A 93 9.67 13.08 -9.92
C LEU A 93 9.94 11.59 -10.19
N ASN A 94 11.14 11.09 -9.89
CA ASN A 94 11.51 9.69 -10.14
C ASN A 94 10.86 8.70 -9.16
N LYS A 95 10.26 9.18 -8.06
CA LYS A 95 9.49 8.38 -7.11
C LYS A 95 8.04 8.17 -7.53
N TYR A 96 7.61 8.79 -8.64
CA TYR A 96 6.26 8.68 -9.19
C TYR A 96 6.31 8.18 -10.65
N PRO A 97 6.73 6.93 -10.89
CA PRO A 97 6.65 6.31 -12.22
C PRO A 97 5.19 6.14 -12.65
N PHE A 98 4.94 5.87 -13.94
CA PHE A 98 3.57 5.74 -14.45
C PHE A 98 2.77 4.63 -13.75
N SER A 99 3.46 3.55 -13.38
CA SER A 99 2.91 2.42 -12.64
C SER A 99 2.46 2.76 -11.21
N ARG A 100 2.93 3.87 -10.63
CA ARG A 100 2.62 4.25 -9.24
C ARG A 100 1.13 4.35 -8.97
N LYS A 101 0.37 4.96 -9.88
CA LYS A 101 -1.08 5.08 -9.74
C LYS A 101 -1.75 3.71 -9.65
N ALA A 102 -1.37 2.79 -10.53
CA ALA A 102 -1.88 1.43 -10.50
C ALA A 102 -1.48 0.73 -9.19
N PHE A 103 -0.25 0.91 -8.72
CA PHE A 103 0.17 0.36 -7.41
C PHE A 103 -0.64 0.92 -6.25
N ASP A 104 -0.85 2.23 -6.17
CA ASP A 104 -1.64 2.84 -5.10
C ASP A 104 -3.10 2.34 -5.17
N GLU A 105 -3.69 2.22 -6.36
CA GLU A 105 -5.03 1.67 -6.53
C GLU A 105 -5.11 0.19 -6.13
N LEU A 106 -4.08 -0.61 -6.44
CA LEU A 106 -3.98 -2.03 -6.09
C LEU A 106 -3.64 -2.28 -4.62
N GLN A 107 -2.82 -1.44 -4.00
CA GLN A 107 -2.50 -1.49 -2.56
C GLN A 107 -3.73 -1.16 -1.71
N ASN A 108 -4.65 -0.36 -2.24
CA ASN A 108 -5.93 -0.08 -1.60
C ASN A 108 -6.99 -1.17 -1.84
N LEU A 109 -6.69 -2.21 -2.62
CA LEU A 109 -7.60 -3.36 -2.75
C LEU A 109 -7.41 -4.29 -1.55
N ASP A 110 -8.53 -4.61 -0.91
CA ASP A 110 -8.64 -5.63 0.13
C ASP A 110 -7.97 -6.94 -0.30
N ILE A 111 -7.13 -7.53 0.57
CA ILE A 111 -6.47 -8.82 0.37
C ILE A 111 -7.47 -9.91 -0.06
N LYS A 112 -8.71 -9.81 0.41
CA LYS A 112 -9.84 -10.66 -0.02
C LYS A 112 -10.06 -10.61 -1.52
N ASN A 113 -10.05 -9.42 -2.14
CA ASN A 113 -10.27 -9.26 -3.57
C ASN A 113 -9.10 -9.83 -4.38
N HIS A 114 -7.86 -9.66 -3.90
CA HIS A 114 -6.68 -10.23 -4.54
C HIS A 114 -6.73 -11.76 -4.55
N LEU A 115 -6.97 -12.38 -3.40
CA LEU A 115 -7.11 -13.82 -3.30
C LEU A 115 -8.29 -14.34 -4.13
N SER A 116 -9.44 -13.64 -4.10
CA SER A 116 -10.60 -14.00 -4.92
C SER A 116 -10.27 -13.97 -6.42
N ASN A 117 -9.50 -12.99 -6.89
CA ASN A 117 -9.08 -12.92 -8.29
C ASN A 117 -8.15 -14.08 -8.65
N ILE A 118 -7.16 -14.39 -7.81
CA ILE A 118 -6.26 -15.53 -8.02
C ILE A 118 -7.06 -16.84 -8.10
N PHE A 119 -7.94 -17.10 -7.13
CA PHE A 119 -8.74 -18.32 -7.10
C PHE A 119 -9.67 -18.44 -8.31
N SER A 120 -10.24 -17.30 -8.75
CA SER A 120 -11.14 -17.27 -9.92
C SER A 120 -10.43 -17.69 -11.21
N LEU A 121 -9.14 -17.40 -11.37
CA LEU A 121 -8.35 -17.87 -12.53
C LEU A 121 -8.29 -19.41 -12.64
N PHE A 122 -8.47 -20.11 -11.52
CA PHE A 122 -8.41 -21.56 -11.43
C PHE A 122 -9.77 -22.21 -11.16
N ASN A 123 -10.88 -21.47 -11.34
CA ASN A 123 -12.24 -21.90 -11.02
C ASN A 123 -12.42 -22.34 -9.56
N ILE A 124 -11.65 -21.75 -8.64
CA ILE A 124 -11.79 -21.94 -7.19
C ILE A 124 -12.60 -20.77 -6.65
N SER A 125 -13.66 -21.06 -5.90
CA SER A 125 -14.46 -20.02 -5.25
C SER A 125 -13.81 -19.54 -3.95
N TYR A 126 -13.94 -18.25 -3.63
CA TYR A 126 -13.47 -17.72 -2.35
C TYR A 126 -14.14 -18.41 -1.15
N LYS A 127 -15.37 -18.92 -1.32
CA LYS A 127 -16.09 -19.70 -0.30
C LYS A 127 -15.35 -20.99 0.09
N GLN A 128 -14.66 -21.63 -0.86
CA GLN A 128 -13.85 -22.82 -0.54
C GLN A 128 -12.68 -22.47 0.39
N PHE A 129 -12.04 -21.32 0.17
CA PHE A 129 -11.04 -20.79 1.07
C PHE A 129 -11.63 -20.41 2.44
N GLU A 130 -12.78 -19.74 2.48
CA GLU A 130 -13.45 -19.37 3.74
C GLU A 130 -13.82 -20.59 4.61
N ASN A 131 -14.06 -21.75 4.00
CA ASN A 131 -14.37 -22.99 4.71
C ASN A 131 -13.14 -23.70 5.30
N LEU A 132 -11.92 -23.26 4.98
CA LEU A 132 -10.71 -23.81 5.58
C LEU A 132 -10.57 -23.37 7.04
N ASP A 133 -9.93 -24.21 7.84
CA ASP A 133 -9.47 -23.82 9.18
C ASP A 133 -8.36 -22.75 9.09
N PHE A 134 -8.09 -22.08 10.22
CA PHE A 134 -7.13 -20.97 10.28
C PHE A 134 -5.74 -21.38 9.76
N GLU A 135 -5.24 -22.53 10.21
CA GLU A 135 -3.92 -23.04 9.81
C GLU A 135 -3.83 -23.26 8.30
N LYS A 136 -4.82 -23.89 7.68
CA LYS A 136 -4.84 -24.09 6.22
C LYS A 136 -4.98 -22.77 5.47
N LYS A 137 -5.73 -21.79 6.00
CA LYS A 137 -5.83 -20.45 5.39
C LYS A 137 -4.50 -19.73 5.44
N TYR A 138 -3.81 -19.79 6.57
CA TYR A 138 -2.49 -19.19 6.73
C TYR A 138 -1.49 -19.85 5.79
N ASN A 139 -1.33 -21.17 5.84
CA ASN A 139 -0.36 -21.90 5.03
C ASN A 139 -0.58 -21.68 3.52
N LEU A 140 -1.83 -21.71 3.05
CA LEU A 140 -2.12 -21.43 1.63
C LEU A 140 -1.70 -20.01 1.22
N GLN A 141 -2.00 -19.00 2.04
CA GLN A 141 -1.61 -17.61 1.74
C GLN A 141 -0.09 -17.45 1.81
N HIS A 142 0.56 -18.07 2.80
CA HIS A 142 2.00 -18.03 2.99
C HIS A 142 2.73 -18.68 1.81
N ASP A 143 2.34 -19.91 1.44
CA ASP A 143 2.87 -20.62 0.26
C ASP A 143 2.74 -19.78 -1.02
N LEU A 144 1.58 -19.13 -1.23
CA LEU A 144 1.36 -18.26 -2.38
C LEU A 144 2.28 -17.03 -2.37
N PHE A 145 2.33 -16.30 -1.26
CA PHE A 145 3.08 -15.06 -1.14
C PHE A 145 4.58 -15.26 -1.00
N GLU A 146 5.05 -16.43 -0.57
CA GLU A 146 6.46 -16.78 -0.58
C GLU A 146 6.92 -17.22 -1.99
N THR A 147 6.08 -17.97 -2.70
CA THR A 147 6.40 -18.50 -4.03
C THR A 147 6.41 -17.43 -5.11
N ILE A 148 5.45 -16.48 -5.08
CA ILE A 148 5.33 -15.43 -6.11
C ILE A 148 6.65 -14.63 -6.26
N PRO A 149 7.24 -14.07 -5.19
CA PRO A 149 8.52 -13.36 -5.26
C PRO A 149 9.66 -14.21 -5.86
N GLN A 150 9.75 -15.48 -5.49
CA GLN A 150 10.78 -16.39 -6.01
C GLN A 150 10.66 -16.58 -7.53
N ILE A 151 9.44 -16.58 -8.06
CA ILE A 151 9.20 -16.62 -9.51
C ILE A 151 9.55 -15.28 -10.15
N LEU A 152 9.10 -14.16 -9.58
CA LEU A 152 9.32 -12.82 -10.14
C LEU A 152 10.81 -12.47 -10.23
N LEU A 153 11.62 -12.82 -9.23
CA LEU A 153 13.07 -12.60 -9.21
C LEU A 153 13.83 -13.30 -10.36
N LYS A 154 13.22 -14.30 -11.01
CA LYS A 154 13.83 -14.96 -12.19
C LYS A 154 13.71 -14.12 -13.46
N TYR A 155 12.77 -13.20 -13.51
CA TYR A 155 12.42 -12.44 -14.72
C TYR A 155 12.68 -10.93 -14.59
N PHE A 156 12.77 -10.41 -13.37
CA PHE A 156 12.92 -8.98 -13.10
C PHE A 156 14.14 -8.73 -12.19
N SER A 157 14.97 -7.74 -12.56
CA SER A 157 16.20 -7.38 -11.84
C SER A 157 16.12 -6.09 -11.03
N GLU A 158 15.06 -5.31 -11.22
CA GLU A 158 14.74 -4.11 -10.42
C GLU A 158 13.23 -3.92 -10.29
N ASP A 159 12.79 -3.23 -9.23
CA ASP A 159 11.39 -2.84 -9.07
C ASP A 159 11.01 -1.69 -10.03
N ALA A 160 9.74 -1.29 -10.00
CA ALA A 160 9.24 -0.23 -10.88
C ALA A 160 9.82 1.17 -10.59
N TYR A 161 10.61 1.33 -9.53
CA TYR A 161 11.32 2.56 -9.19
C TYR A 161 12.83 2.47 -9.51
N GLY A 162 13.28 1.34 -10.08
CA GLY A 162 14.69 1.08 -10.38
C GLY A 162 15.50 0.57 -9.18
N ASN A 163 14.86 0.15 -8.09
CA ASN A 163 15.57 -0.43 -6.94
C ASN A 163 15.89 -1.90 -7.19
N LYS A 164 17.18 -2.24 -7.13
CA LYS A 164 17.67 -3.62 -7.33
C LYS A 164 17.40 -4.54 -6.15
N ASP A 165 17.29 -3.98 -4.95
CA ASP A 165 17.04 -4.75 -3.73
C ASP A 165 15.57 -5.22 -3.63
N MET A 166 14.66 -4.59 -4.38
CA MET A 166 13.24 -4.96 -4.47
C MET A 166 12.56 -5.21 -3.10
N TYR A 167 12.88 -4.39 -2.08
CA TYR A 167 12.48 -4.60 -0.68
C TYR A 167 11.00 -4.94 -0.44
N ASN A 168 10.11 -4.43 -1.30
CA ASN A 168 8.67 -4.62 -1.15
C ASN A 168 8.17 -6.01 -1.60
N LEU A 169 9.01 -6.85 -2.22
CA LEU A 169 8.59 -8.17 -2.72
C LEU A 169 8.02 -9.08 -1.63
N TYR A 170 8.57 -9.03 -0.42
CA TYR A 170 8.20 -9.90 0.69
C TYR A 170 7.30 -9.22 1.74
N HIS A 171 6.85 -7.98 1.48
CA HIS A 171 6.03 -7.22 2.44
C HIS A 171 4.78 -7.99 2.90
N LEU A 172 4.05 -8.59 1.96
CA LEU A 172 2.83 -9.35 2.26
C LEU A 172 3.11 -10.60 3.09
N VAL A 173 4.26 -11.24 2.91
CA VAL A 173 4.69 -12.38 3.74
C VAL A 173 4.93 -11.91 5.17
N SER A 174 5.68 -10.83 5.35
CA SER A 174 5.94 -10.27 6.68
C SER A 174 4.67 -9.81 7.40
N GLU A 175 3.71 -9.19 6.70
CA GLU A 175 2.42 -8.84 7.29
C GLU A 175 1.62 -10.08 7.72
N LEU A 176 1.62 -11.13 6.89
CA LEU A 176 0.94 -12.38 7.18
C LEU A 176 1.58 -13.12 8.37
N GLU A 177 2.91 -13.13 8.46
CA GLU A 177 3.66 -13.72 9.57
C GLU A 177 3.37 -12.97 10.89
N ASN A 178 3.39 -11.64 10.88
CA ASN A 178 3.00 -10.83 12.04
C ASN A 178 1.57 -11.15 12.49
N TYR A 179 0.63 -11.29 11.54
CA TYR A 179 -0.76 -11.66 11.84
C TYR A 179 -0.86 -13.07 12.47
N TYR A 180 -0.06 -14.02 11.98
CA TYR A 180 -0.02 -15.37 12.53
C TYR A 180 0.58 -15.41 13.94
N GLU A 181 1.65 -14.65 14.18
CA GLU A 181 2.24 -14.50 15.51
C GLU A 181 1.25 -13.90 16.50
N ASP A 182 0.55 -12.82 16.10
CA ASP A 182 -0.47 -12.16 16.91
C ASP A 182 -1.64 -13.11 17.25
N TYR A 183 -2.15 -13.84 16.24
CA TYR A 183 -3.17 -14.86 16.46
C TYR A 183 -2.73 -15.90 17.48
N ASN A 184 -1.51 -16.44 17.36
CA ASN A 184 -0.98 -17.44 18.28
C ASN A 184 -0.75 -16.88 19.68
N LEU A 185 -0.32 -15.63 19.79
CA LEU A 185 -0.17 -14.92 21.05
C LEU A 185 -1.51 -14.83 21.78
N HIS A 186 -2.57 -14.43 21.08
CA HIS A 186 -3.93 -14.39 21.63
C HIS A 186 -4.48 -15.78 21.96
N LEU A 187 -4.25 -16.77 21.10
CA LEU A 187 -4.67 -18.14 21.35
C LEU A 187 -3.99 -18.72 22.61
N ASN A 188 -2.70 -18.41 22.80
CA ASN A 188 -1.95 -18.78 24.00
C ASN A 188 -2.43 -18.00 25.23
N ALA A 189 -2.76 -16.71 25.09
CA ALA A 189 -3.33 -15.92 26.17
C ALA A 189 -4.63 -16.55 26.70
N GLU A 190 -5.51 -16.94 25.79
CA GLU A 190 -6.79 -17.56 26.13
C GLU A 190 -6.60 -18.96 26.75
N ASN A 191 -5.79 -19.81 26.11
CA ASN A 191 -5.70 -21.23 26.48
C ASN A 191 -4.73 -21.53 27.61
N CYS A 192 -3.71 -20.69 27.80
CA CYS A 192 -2.62 -20.94 28.74
C CYS A 192 -2.55 -19.85 29.81
N LEU A 193 -2.44 -18.56 29.44
CA LEU A 193 -2.29 -17.48 30.43
C LEU A 193 -3.52 -17.35 31.33
N ARG A 194 -4.72 -17.41 30.76
CA ARG A 194 -5.95 -17.38 31.56
C ARG A 194 -5.99 -18.50 32.59
N LYS A 195 -5.66 -19.73 32.18
CA LYS A 195 -5.59 -20.89 33.10
C LYS A 195 -4.52 -20.71 34.17
N LYS A 196 -3.33 -20.22 33.79
CA LYS A 196 -2.23 -19.90 34.70
C LYS A 196 -2.68 -18.91 35.78
N PHE A 197 -3.35 -17.81 35.42
CA PHE A 197 -3.85 -16.82 36.37
C PHE A 197 -5.03 -17.31 37.20
N LEU A 198 -5.89 -18.17 36.66
CA LEU A 198 -6.98 -18.76 37.45
C LEU A 198 -6.45 -19.73 38.52
N ASN A 199 -5.38 -20.45 38.22
CA ASN A 199 -4.72 -21.37 39.16
C ASN A 199 -3.87 -20.62 40.19
N ASN A 200 -3.07 -19.64 39.74
CA ASN A 200 -2.20 -18.82 40.57
C ASN A 200 -2.56 -17.34 40.38
N ARG A 201 -3.54 -16.87 41.16
CA ARG A 201 -4.12 -15.54 40.99
C ARG A 201 -3.12 -14.42 41.29
N PRO A 202 -2.89 -13.49 40.36
CA PRO A 202 -2.12 -12.29 40.62
C PRO A 202 -2.74 -11.44 41.73
N LYS A 203 -1.89 -10.79 42.55
CA LYS A 203 -2.34 -9.96 43.66
C LYS A 203 -3.21 -8.81 43.13
N GLY A 204 -4.39 -8.62 43.72
CA GLY A 204 -5.35 -7.60 43.29
C GLY A 204 -6.36 -8.05 42.22
N TYR A 205 -6.23 -9.27 41.68
CA TYR A 205 -7.12 -9.78 40.64
C TYR A 205 -8.05 -10.87 41.18
N SER A 206 -9.36 -10.64 41.07
CA SER A 206 -10.39 -11.63 41.41
C SER A 206 -10.53 -12.67 40.28
N LYS A 207 -11.08 -13.84 40.63
CA LYS A 207 -11.37 -14.88 39.63
C LYS A 207 -12.35 -14.39 38.55
N SER A 208 -13.37 -13.62 38.95
CA SER A 208 -14.34 -13.06 38.01
C SER A 208 -13.69 -12.05 37.06
N LYS A 209 -12.79 -11.20 37.56
CA LYS A 209 -12.07 -10.24 36.72
C LYS A 209 -11.18 -10.96 35.70
N ILE A 210 -10.45 -11.99 36.11
CA ILE A 210 -9.62 -12.80 35.20
C ILE A 210 -10.46 -13.51 34.14
N LEU A 211 -11.66 -13.99 34.47
CA LEU A 211 -12.56 -14.62 33.48
C LEU A 211 -13.12 -13.63 32.46
N SER A 212 -13.37 -12.38 32.87
CA SER A 212 -13.92 -11.36 31.98
C SER A 212 -12.86 -10.64 31.13
N MET A 213 -11.57 -10.85 31.41
CA MET A 213 -10.51 -10.12 30.70
C MET A 213 -10.44 -10.51 29.23
N THR A 214 -10.14 -9.57 28.35
CA THR A 214 -9.79 -9.87 26.95
C THR A 214 -8.41 -10.54 26.86
N THR A 215 -8.07 -11.10 25.70
CA THR A 215 -6.72 -11.63 25.46
C THR A 215 -5.66 -10.54 25.57
N ASP A 216 -5.93 -9.31 25.12
CA ASP A 216 -5.06 -8.14 25.32
C ASP A 216 -4.82 -7.84 26.80
N GLU A 217 -5.90 -7.74 27.59
CA GLU A 217 -5.79 -7.44 29.02
C GLU A 217 -4.97 -8.53 29.76
N LEU A 218 -5.07 -9.79 29.31
CA LEU A 218 -4.28 -10.90 29.87
C LEU A 218 -2.80 -10.78 29.51
N LEU A 219 -2.48 -10.38 28.28
CA LEU A 219 -1.10 -10.17 27.83
C LEU A 219 -0.45 -9.00 28.57
N ASP A 220 -1.16 -7.87 28.69
CA ASP A 220 -0.71 -6.70 29.46
C ASP A 220 -0.44 -7.07 30.92
N LEU A 221 -1.32 -7.88 31.52
CA LEU A 221 -1.14 -8.37 32.88
C LEU A 221 0.12 -9.24 33.01
N ASP A 222 0.31 -10.22 32.12
CA ASP A 222 1.52 -11.07 32.16
C ASP A 222 2.80 -10.25 32.00
N GLN A 223 2.81 -9.29 31.07
CA GLN A 223 3.92 -8.38 30.88
C GLN A 223 4.18 -7.53 32.15
N SER A 224 3.14 -6.95 32.75
CA SER A 224 3.29 -6.15 33.97
C SER A 224 3.89 -6.96 35.14
N LEU A 225 3.51 -8.24 35.25
CA LEU A 225 4.01 -9.14 36.30
C LEU A 225 5.45 -9.58 36.06
N GLN A 226 5.87 -9.75 34.80
CA GLN A 226 7.27 -10.06 34.46
C GLN A 226 8.21 -8.89 34.79
N TRP A 227 7.73 -7.65 34.61
CA TRP A 227 8.49 -6.44 34.91
C TRP A 227 8.53 -6.14 36.41
N TYR A 228 7.47 -6.52 37.15
CA TYR A 228 7.40 -6.41 38.59
C TYR A 228 8.12 -7.60 39.27
N ASN A 229 9.46 -7.60 39.22
CA ASN A 229 10.28 -8.61 39.89
C ASN A 229 10.56 -8.17 41.35
N PRO A 230 9.93 -8.77 42.39
CA PRO A 230 10.10 -8.33 43.78
C PRO A 230 11.52 -8.55 44.31
N SER A 231 12.29 -9.43 43.66
CA SER A 231 13.67 -9.78 44.01
C SER A 231 14.68 -8.62 43.85
N LYS A 232 14.30 -7.48 43.26
CA LYS A 232 15.14 -6.27 43.22
C LYS A 232 14.95 -5.30 44.39
N ASN A 233 13.92 -5.49 45.22
CA ASN A 233 13.59 -4.54 46.29
C ASN A 233 13.87 -5.07 47.71
N GLU A 234 14.48 -6.25 47.85
CA GLU A 234 14.93 -6.79 49.15
C GLU A 234 16.47 -6.72 49.31
N SER A 235 17.10 -5.75 48.66
CA SER A 235 18.55 -5.48 48.81
C SER A 235 18.79 -3.98 48.87
N ASN A 236 18.34 -3.35 49.95
CA ASN A 236 18.85 -2.07 50.47
C ASN A 236 18.67 -2.04 51.98
#